data_AF-A0A2V6GUL5-F1
#
_entry.id   AF-A0A2V6GUL5-F1
#
_cell.length_a   1.000
_cell.length_b   1.000
_cell.length_c   1.000
_cell.angle_alpha   90.00
_cell.angle_beta   90.00
_cell.angle_gamma   90.00
#
_symmetry.space_group_name_H-M   'P 1'
#
loop_
_entity.id
_entity.type
_entity.pdbx_description
1 polymer ?
#
loop_
_entity_poly.entity_id
_entity_poly.type
_entity_poly.pdbx_seq_one_letter_code
_entity_poly.pdbx_strand_id
1 'polypeptide(L)'
;MNGTTHQSTVNLGTVPTTWSIVGSGDFNGDAKADILWQNNSTGQRVIWLMNGTAHTSTVNLGTVPTWWSIAGSGDFNGDGKADILWQNSSTGQRLIWIMNGTVHTSNVSLGTVSTSWSIRNY
;
A
#
# COMPACT_ATOMS: atom_id res chain seq x y z
N MET A 1 -0.42 5.57 -31.08
CA MET A 1 -1.30 5.38 -29.90
C MET A 1 -2.42 6.39 -30.01
N ASN A 2 -3.66 5.94 -30.11
CA ASN A 2 -4.83 6.80 -30.33
C ASN A 2 -5.89 6.43 -29.29
N GLY A 3 -6.29 7.39 -28.45
CA GLY A 3 -7.47 7.30 -27.59
C GLY A 3 -7.23 6.84 -26.15
N THR A 4 -7.11 7.80 -25.22
CA THR A 4 -7.42 7.57 -23.81
C THR A 4 -8.60 8.45 -23.44
N THR A 5 -9.79 8.12 -23.97
CA THR A 5 -11.03 8.68 -23.46
C THR A 5 -11.32 8.04 -22.12
N HIS A 6 -11.53 8.86 -21.10
CA HIS A 6 -12.06 8.39 -19.81
C HIS A 6 -13.38 7.64 -20.06
N GLN A 7 -13.42 6.34 -19.71
CA GLN A 7 -14.58 5.49 -19.98
C GLN A 7 -15.68 5.64 -18.94
N SER A 8 -15.33 5.69 -17.66
CA SER A 8 -16.29 5.79 -16.56
C SER A 8 -15.62 6.22 -15.25
N THR A 9 -16.41 6.79 -14.34
CA THR A 9 -16.00 7.08 -12.97
C THR A 9 -16.81 6.20 -12.02
N VAL A 10 -16.16 5.63 -11.02
CA VAL A 10 -16.82 4.95 -9.90
C VAL A 10 -16.51 5.71 -8.61
N ASN A 11 -17.54 6.03 -7.85
CA ASN A 11 -17.39 6.62 -6.52
C ASN A 11 -17.35 5.50 -5.48
N LEU A 12 -16.25 5.42 -4.73
CA LEU A 12 -16.05 4.40 -3.68
C LEU A 12 -16.47 4.87 -2.28
N GLY A 13 -17.20 5.98 -2.20
CA GLY A 13 -17.66 6.62 -0.97
C GLY A 13 -16.71 7.69 -0.43
N THR A 14 -17.11 8.29 0.69
CA THR A 14 -16.33 9.31 1.39
C THR A 14 -15.50 8.66 2.49
N VAL A 15 -14.19 8.87 2.46
CA VAL A 15 -13.26 8.44 3.51
C VAL A 15 -12.71 9.68 4.23
N PRO A 16 -12.55 9.67 5.57
CA PRO A 16 -11.97 10.81 6.29
C PRO A 16 -10.60 11.22 5.74
N THR A 17 -10.30 12.51 5.73
CA THR A 17 -9.04 13.08 5.19
C THR A 17 -7.78 12.66 5.94
N THR A 18 -7.92 12.01 7.10
CA THR A 18 -6.82 11.37 7.81
C THR A 18 -6.31 10.12 7.11
N TRP A 19 -7.08 9.56 6.18
CA TRP A 19 -6.68 8.44 5.35
C TRP A 19 -6.12 8.90 4.00
N SER A 20 -5.13 8.16 3.51
CA SER A 20 -4.55 8.34 2.18
C SER A 20 -4.38 6.99 1.50
N ILE A 21 -4.65 6.96 0.20
CA ILE A 21 -4.23 5.86 -0.66
C ILE A 21 -2.72 5.99 -0.84
N VAL A 22 -1.99 4.95 -0.47
CA VAL A 22 -0.51 4.93 -0.48
C VAL A 22 0.06 3.87 -1.41
N GLY A 23 -0.81 3.03 -1.98
CA GLY A 23 -0.43 2.03 -2.97
C GLY A 23 -1.65 1.31 -3.52
N SER A 24 -1.38 0.53 -4.56
CA SER A 24 -2.31 -0.44 -5.13
C SER A 24 -1.52 -1.67 -5.57
N GLY A 25 -2.16 -2.82 -5.59
CA GLY A 25 -1.54 -4.08 -6.01
C GLY A 25 -2.49 -5.24 -5.81
N ASP A 26 -2.26 -6.36 -6.48
CA ASP A 26 -3.03 -7.58 -6.25
C ASP A 26 -2.59 -8.20 -4.91
N PHE A 27 -3.28 -7.87 -3.82
CA PHE A 27 -2.91 -8.39 -2.50
C PHE A 27 -3.51 -9.77 -2.25
N ASN A 28 -4.62 -10.14 -2.89
CA ASN A 28 -5.32 -11.41 -2.62
C ASN A 28 -5.01 -12.51 -3.67
N GLY A 29 -4.31 -12.19 -4.75
CA GLY A 29 -3.92 -13.11 -5.82
C GLY A 29 -5.03 -13.38 -6.85
N ASP A 30 -6.01 -12.49 -7.00
CA ASP A 30 -7.12 -12.66 -7.95
C ASP A 30 -6.88 -12.00 -9.33
N ALA A 31 -5.65 -11.53 -9.56
CA ALA A 31 -5.19 -10.79 -10.72
C ALA A 31 -5.85 -9.40 -10.91
N LYS A 32 -6.46 -8.84 -9.87
CA LYS A 32 -7.01 -7.48 -9.87
C LYS A 32 -6.35 -6.64 -8.78
N ALA A 33 -6.19 -5.34 -9.06
CA ALA A 33 -5.58 -4.45 -8.10
C ALA A 33 -6.53 -4.13 -6.94
N ASP A 34 -6.06 -4.35 -5.72
CA ASP A 34 -6.64 -3.88 -4.48
C ASP A 34 -6.02 -2.52 -4.08
N ILE A 35 -6.58 -1.85 -3.06
CA ILE A 35 -6.14 -0.50 -2.63
C ILE A 35 -5.54 -0.55 -1.22
N LEU A 36 -4.32 -0.02 -1.07
CA LEU A 36 -3.62 0.08 0.22
C LEU A 36 -3.80 1.48 0.81
N TRP A 37 -4.34 1.53 2.03
CA TRP A 37 -4.66 2.74 2.75
C TRP A 37 -3.84 2.89 4.02
N GLN A 38 -3.50 4.13 4.32
CA GLN A 38 -2.81 4.53 5.54
C GLN A 38 -3.55 5.66 6.23
N ASN A 39 -3.79 5.51 7.54
CA ASN A 39 -4.24 6.61 8.39
C ASN A 39 -3.02 7.36 8.95
N ASN A 40 -2.87 8.62 8.55
CA ASN A 40 -1.73 9.46 8.92
C ASN A 40 -1.81 9.99 10.36
N SER A 41 -2.99 9.96 10.98
CA SER A 41 -3.18 10.41 12.37
C SER A 41 -2.99 9.28 13.37
N THR A 42 -3.49 8.08 13.07
CA THR A 42 -3.51 6.96 14.03
C THR A 42 -2.44 5.92 13.77
N GLY A 43 -1.85 5.88 12.57
CA GLY A 43 -0.94 4.81 12.19
C GLY A 43 -1.65 3.53 11.71
N GLN A 44 -2.98 3.51 11.62
CA GLN A 44 -3.71 2.36 11.10
C GLN A 44 -3.41 2.11 9.61
N ARG A 45 -3.40 0.84 9.19
CA ARG A 45 -3.23 0.39 7.80
C ARG A 45 -4.32 -0.58 7.42
N VAL A 46 -4.91 -0.39 6.24
CA VAL A 46 -5.92 -1.33 5.73
C VAL A 46 -5.73 -1.58 4.24
N ILE A 47 -6.14 -2.75 3.79
CA ILE A 47 -6.32 -3.07 2.38
C ILE A 47 -7.82 -3.09 2.09
N TRP A 48 -8.24 -2.39 1.05
CA TRP A 48 -9.55 -2.59 0.44
C TRP A 48 -9.39 -3.64 -0.66
N LEU A 49 -10.01 -4.80 -0.44
CA LEU A 49 -10.07 -5.83 -1.46
C LEU A 49 -11.10 -5.43 -2.52
N MET A 50 -10.70 -5.50 -3.78
CA MET A 50 -11.46 -5.04 -4.93
C MET A 50 -11.78 -6.20 -5.86
N ASN A 51 -12.92 -6.11 -6.55
CA ASN A 51 -13.22 -6.95 -7.70
C ASN A 51 -13.50 -6.03 -8.89
N GLY A 52 -12.44 -5.73 -9.65
CA GLY A 52 -12.46 -4.64 -10.62
C GLY A 52 -12.66 -3.31 -9.91
N THR A 53 -13.72 -2.59 -10.23
CA THR A 53 -14.02 -1.28 -9.61
C THR A 53 -14.89 -1.38 -8.34
N ALA A 54 -15.27 -2.58 -7.91
CA ALA A 54 -16.14 -2.78 -6.74
C ALA A 54 -15.32 -3.08 -5.48
N HIS A 55 -15.56 -2.32 -4.40
CA HIS A 55 -15.08 -2.67 -3.06
C HIS A 55 -15.83 -3.89 -2.55
N THR A 56 -15.10 -4.91 -2.11
CA THR A 56 -15.67 -6.19 -1.63
C THR A 56 -15.52 -6.36 -0.13
N SER A 57 -14.37 -5.98 0.43
CA SER A 57 -14.10 -6.07 1.87
C SER A 57 -12.90 -5.23 2.27
N THR A 58 -12.72 -5.07 3.58
CA THR A 58 -11.59 -4.33 4.17
C THR A 58 -10.83 -5.23 5.12
N VAL A 59 -9.52 -5.35 4.92
CA VAL A 59 -8.61 -6.09 5.80
C VAL A 59 -7.77 -5.10 6.60
N ASN A 60 -7.76 -5.26 7.93
CA ASN A 60 -6.94 -4.46 8.83
C ASN A 60 -5.55 -5.10 8.98
N LEU A 61 -4.51 -4.36 8.59
CA LEU A 61 -3.11 -4.78 8.71
C LEU A 61 -2.49 -4.38 10.07
N GLY A 62 -3.26 -3.73 10.93
CA GLY A 62 -2.84 -3.25 12.24
C GLY A 62 -2.43 -1.78 12.24
N THR A 63 -1.80 -1.38 13.33
CA THR A 63 -1.32 -0.01 13.57
C THR A 63 0.19 -0.01 13.62
N VAL A 64 0.82 0.82 12.79
CA VAL A 64 2.26 1.04 12.76
C VAL A 64 2.53 2.49 13.15
N PRO A 65 3.56 2.79 13.97
CA PRO A 65 3.87 4.17 14.37
C PRO A 65 3.97 5.12 13.18
N THR A 66 3.51 6.36 13.35
CA THR A 66 3.35 7.33 12.25
C THR A 66 4.66 7.81 11.62
N TRP A 67 5.80 7.62 12.30
CA TRP A 67 7.13 7.82 11.71
C TRP A 67 7.57 6.69 10.75
N TRP A 68 6.75 5.64 10.61
CA TRP A 68 6.81 4.73 9.48
C TRP A 68 5.71 5.08 8.49
N SER A 69 6.08 5.29 7.24
CA SER A 69 5.15 5.50 6.13
C SER A 69 5.31 4.41 5.09
N ILE A 70 4.20 4.02 4.46
CA ILE A 70 4.24 3.18 3.27
C ILE A 70 4.73 4.04 2.10
N ALA A 71 5.81 3.58 1.47
CA ALA A 71 6.38 4.21 0.30
C ALA A 71 5.81 3.63 -1.00
N GLY A 72 5.24 2.43 -0.98
CA GLY A 72 4.58 1.83 -2.14
C GLY A 72 4.25 0.35 -1.90
N SER A 73 3.75 -0.30 -2.95
CA SER A 73 3.45 -1.72 -2.98
C SER A 73 3.83 -2.34 -4.31
N GLY A 74 4.15 -3.63 -4.32
CA GLY A 74 4.52 -4.37 -5.53
C GLY A 74 4.96 -5.79 -5.18
N ASP A 75 4.91 -6.71 -6.13
CA ASP A 75 5.38 -8.09 -5.93
C ASP A 75 6.91 -8.12 -5.90
N PHE A 76 7.50 -8.02 -4.70
CA PHE A 76 8.95 -7.95 -4.53
C PHE A 76 9.58 -9.35 -4.43
N ASN A 77 8.81 -10.37 -4.05
CA ASN A 77 9.28 -11.75 -3.91
C ASN A 77 8.97 -12.65 -5.13
N GLY A 78 8.14 -12.19 -6.06
CA GLY A 78 7.77 -12.90 -7.28
C GLY A 78 6.69 -13.96 -7.10
N ASP A 79 5.88 -13.89 -6.04
CA ASP A 79 4.85 -14.90 -5.73
C ASP A 79 3.48 -14.61 -6.37
N GLY A 80 3.38 -13.50 -7.13
CA GLY A 80 2.17 -13.05 -7.78
C GLY A 80 1.27 -12.19 -6.89
N LYS A 81 1.69 -11.85 -5.66
CA LYS A 81 0.94 -10.99 -4.74
C LYS A 81 1.76 -9.78 -4.34
N ALA A 82 1.08 -8.68 -4.07
CA ALA A 82 1.75 -7.43 -3.70
C ALA A 82 2.30 -7.48 -2.27
N ASP A 83 3.57 -7.11 -2.14
CA ASP A 83 4.28 -6.80 -0.91
C ASP A 83 4.22 -5.29 -0.61
N ILE A 84 4.68 -4.86 0.58
CA ILE A 84 4.61 -3.45 1.02
C ILE A 84 6.01 -2.89 1.29
N LEU A 85 6.36 -1.79 0.64
CA LEU A 85 7.60 -1.05 0.88
C LEU A 85 7.39 0.03 1.94
N TRP A 86 8.28 0.03 2.94
CA TRP A 86 8.24 0.92 4.09
C TRP A 86 9.47 1.81 4.16
N GLN A 87 9.27 3.01 4.71
CA GLN A 87 10.35 3.92 5.10
C GLN A 87 10.08 4.51 6.48
N ASN A 88 11.15 4.68 7.26
CA ASN A 88 11.13 5.31 8.58
C ASN A 88 11.70 6.72 8.47
N SER A 89 10.89 7.74 8.71
CA SER A 89 11.29 9.15 8.61
C SER A 89 12.21 9.60 9.75
N SER A 90 12.21 8.89 10.88
CA SER A 90 13.03 9.24 12.05
C SER A 90 14.42 8.63 11.98
N THR A 91 14.56 7.42 11.44
CA THR A 91 15.84 6.69 11.40
C THR A 91 16.44 6.57 10.01
N GLY A 92 15.64 6.77 8.95
CA GLY A 92 16.06 6.52 7.57
C GLY A 92 16.03 5.04 7.15
N GLN A 93 15.56 4.15 8.03
CA GLN A 93 15.45 2.71 7.75
C GLN A 93 14.41 2.45 6.65
N ARG A 94 14.71 1.49 5.78
CA ARG A 94 13.82 1.01 4.72
C ARG A 94 13.67 -0.50 4.83
N LEU A 95 12.46 -1.00 4.64
CA LEU A 95 12.21 -2.44 4.63
C LEU A 95 11.02 -2.79 3.74
N ILE A 96 10.92 -4.06 3.37
CA ILE A 96 9.77 -4.64 2.71
C ILE A 96 9.07 -5.55 3.71
N TRP A 97 7.75 -5.41 3.83
CA TRP A 97 6.90 -6.46 4.37
C TRP A 97 6.60 -7.45 3.28
N ILE A 98 7.08 -8.67 3.46
CA ILE A 98 6.71 -9.79 2.58
C ILE A 98 5.33 -10.27 3.01
N MET A 99 4.43 -10.31 2.05
CA MET A 99 3.02 -10.63 2.23
C MET A 99 2.75 -12.01 1.62
N ASN A 100 1.78 -12.72 2.18
CA ASN A 100 1.13 -13.86 1.52
C ASN A 100 -0.37 -13.63 1.60
N GLY A 101 -0.93 -13.10 0.53
CA GLY A 101 -2.27 -12.55 0.63
C GLY A 101 -2.24 -11.24 1.41
N THR A 102 -3.28 -11.03 2.22
CA THR A 102 -3.35 -9.90 3.16
C THR A 102 -2.64 -10.15 4.49
N VAL A 103 -1.73 -11.12 4.55
CA VAL A 103 -1.02 -11.52 5.78
C VAL A 103 0.45 -11.18 5.66
N HIS A 104 0.97 -10.39 6.61
CA HIS A 104 2.41 -10.16 6.77
C HIS A 104 3.11 -11.44 7.23
N THR A 105 4.16 -11.85 6.53
CA THR A 105 4.90 -13.09 6.83
C THR A 105 6.32 -12.83 7.33
N SER A 106 7.02 -11.83 6.78
CA SER A 106 8.39 -11.51 7.17
C SER A 106 8.80 -10.11 6.74
N ASN A 107 10.00 -9.68 7.17
CA ASN A 107 10.58 -8.39 6.82
C ASN A 107 11.88 -8.61 6.05
N VAL A 108 12.09 -7.84 4.99
CA VAL A 108 13.40 -7.71 4.32
C VAL A 108 13.92 -6.30 4.58
N SER A 109 15.04 -6.19 5.31
CA SER A 109 15.70 -4.89 5.53
C SER A 109 16.42 -4.45 4.26
N LEU A 110 16.17 -3.21 3.83
CA LEU A 110 16.88 -2.57 2.71
C LEU A 110 17.97 -1.60 3.22
N GLY A 111 18.26 -1.64 4.52
CA GLY A 111 19.25 -0.78 5.17
C GLY A 111 18.70 0.60 5.55
N THR A 112 19.64 1.49 5.89
CA THR A 112 19.36 2.85 6.37
C THR A 112 19.96 3.85 5.41
N VAL A 113 19.20 4.90 5.10
CA VAL A 113 19.59 5.95 4.16
C VAL A 113 19.31 7.29 4.82
N SER A 114 20.11 8.32 4.51
CA SER A 114 19.93 9.64 5.13
C SER A 114 18.47 10.10 5.06
N THR A 115 17.95 10.66 6.15
CA THR A 115 16.58 11.17 6.24
C THR A 115 16.31 12.38 5.32
N SER A 116 17.37 12.95 4.73
CA SER A 116 17.27 13.90 3.63
C SER A 116 16.71 13.28 2.34
N TRP A 117 16.70 11.95 2.23
CA TRP A 117 16.16 11.20 1.10
C TRP A 117 14.86 10.49 1.49
N SER A 118 13.77 10.84 0.80
CA SER A 118 12.48 10.15 0.90
C SER A 118 12.14 9.43 -0.39
N ILE A 119 11.57 8.24 -0.30
CA ILE A 119 10.87 7.63 -1.43
C ILE A 119 9.53 8.35 -1.58
N ARG A 120 9.21 8.82 -2.79
CA ARG A 120 7.92 9.43 -3.12
C ARG A 120 7.33 8.70 -4.33
N ASN A 121 6.03 8.40 -4.27
CA ASN A 121 5.27 8.02 -5.45
C ASN A 121 5.03 9.28 -6.30
N TYR A 122 5.26 9.19 -7.60
CA TYR A 122 4.89 10.19 -8.61
C TYR A 122 3.71 9.68 -9.42
#